data_AF-E0NQN4-F1
#
_entry.id   AF-E0NQN4-F1
#
_cell.length_a   1.000
_cell.length_b   1.000
_cell.length_c   1.000
_cell.angle_alpha   90.00
_cell.angle_beta   90.00
_cell.angle_gamma   90.00
#
_symmetry.space_group_name_H-M   'P 1'
#
loop_
_entity.id
_entity.type
_entity.pdbx_description
1 polymer ?
#
loop_
_entity_poly.entity_id
_entity_poly.type
_entity_poly.pdbx_seq_one_letter_code
_entity_poly.pdbx_strand_id
1 'polypeptide(L)'
;MIYNLKRHNKMKIGDKVKFLSETGGGRIAGFQGKNIVLVEDADGFQIPTPINELVLAEDDNYDTSRLLAGKKSVTHANSPTPDGRSVKAMMNDYAQEEPEEDDDPSLKEITFRQPIVERKGGNQLSVYIAIVPHNAKEMTTTRFEVYFINDSNYTLYITYSAIDNTTHTLKYAGEIDPNTKIPIEEIGRDTVNEMGRVSVQLLAFKKTDLSSANPQ
;
A
#
# COMPACT_ATOMS: atom_id res chain seq x y z
N MET A 1 2.60 34.35 3.98
CA MET A 1 2.83 33.67 5.27
C MET A 1 3.64 32.43 4.97
N ILE A 2 4.96 32.51 5.13
CA ILE A 2 5.92 31.48 4.69
C ILE A 2 6.17 30.59 5.89
N TYR A 3 5.65 29.36 5.87
CA TYR A 3 5.96 28.39 6.93
C TYR A 3 7.40 27.91 6.75
N ASN A 4 8.29 28.45 7.59
CA ASN A 4 9.65 27.95 7.79
C ASN A 4 9.56 26.56 8.42
N LEU A 5 9.61 25.52 7.59
CA LEU A 5 9.80 24.16 8.05
C LEU A 5 11.29 24.00 8.39
N LYS A 6 11.64 24.26 9.65
CA LYS A 6 12.94 23.88 10.24
C LYS A 6 13.05 22.35 10.21
N ARG A 7 13.41 21.78 9.05
CA ARG A 7 14.05 20.46 8.99
C ARG A 7 15.44 20.66 9.59
N HIS A 8 15.69 20.09 10.77
CA HIS A 8 16.98 19.55 11.20
C HIS A 8 16.79 18.90 12.57
N ASN A 9 16.46 17.60 12.58
CA ASN A 9 16.98 16.70 13.60
C ASN A 9 17.43 15.43 12.88
N LYS A 10 18.73 15.32 12.61
CA LYS A 10 19.33 14.10 12.09
C LYS A 10 19.34 13.10 13.24
N MET A 11 18.44 12.13 13.19
CA MET A 11 18.50 10.93 14.02
C MET A 11 19.88 10.28 13.93
N LYS A 12 20.42 9.83 15.06
CA LYS A 12 21.70 9.13 15.18
C LYS A 12 21.50 7.75 15.80
N ILE A 13 22.47 6.88 15.58
CA ILE A 13 22.52 5.57 16.23
C ILE A 13 22.57 5.79 17.76
N GLY A 14 21.67 5.14 18.48
CA GLY A 14 21.49 5.26 19.92
C GLY A 14 20.33 6.15 20.37
N ASP A 15 19.72 6.93 19.47
CA ASP A 15 18.57 7.77 19.83
C ASP A 15 17.34 6.91 20.12
N LYS A 16 16.57 7.29 21.16
CA LYS A 16 15.25 6.70 21.42
C LYS A 16 14.24 7.28 20.45
N VAL A 17 13.50 6.40 19.79
CA VAL A 17 12.47 6.76 18.83
C VAL A 17 11.17 6.09 19.19
N LYS A 18 10.08 6.80 18.91
CA LYS A 18 8.72 6.27 19.03
C LYS A 18 8.13 6.13 17.63
N PHE A 19 7.37 5.06 17.42
CA PHE A 19 6.64 4.88 16.17
C PHE A 19 5.46 5.86 16.11
N LEU A 20 5.20 6.41 14.92
CA LEU A 20 4.10 7.36 14.70
C LEU A 20 2.71 6.68 14.78
N SER A 21 2.65 5.38 14.49
CA SER A 21 1.43 4.59 14.36
C SER A 21 1.11 3.68 15.56
N GLU A 22 2.07 3.41 16.45
CA GLU A 22 1.92 2.40 17.50
C GLU A 22 2.42 2.88 18.87
N THR A 23 1.83 2.33 19.95
CA THR A 23 2.26 2.53 21.35
C THR A 23 3.54 1.72 21.67
N GLY A 24 4.53 1.79 20.78
CA GLY A 24 5.82 1.14 20.90
C GLY A 24 6.94 2.09 20.51
N GLY A 25 8.16 1.79 20.94
CA GLY A 25 9.34 2.57 20.62
C GLY A 25 10.59 1.76 20.91
N GLY A 26 11.71 2.17 20.32
CA GLY A 26 12.97 1.46 20.48
C GLY A 26 14.16 2.40 20.30
N ARG A 27 15.35 1.82 20.19
CA ARG A 27 16.59 2.57 19.98
C ARG A 27 17.09 2.36 18.57
N ILE A 28 17.62 3.41 17.95
CA ILE A 28 18.21 3.28 16.62
C ILE A 28 19.49 2.44 16.73
N ALA A 29 19.47 1.23 16.18
CA ALA A 29 20.64 0.36 16.07
C ALA A 29 21.45 0.63 14.80
N GLY A 30 20.84 1.16 13.74
CA GLY A 30 21.54 1.44 12.49
C GLY A 30 20.69 2.09 11.41
N PHE A 31 21.32 2.38 10.27
CA PHE A 31 20.66 2.90 9.07
C PHE A 31 20.95 1.99 7.90
N GLN A 32 19.90 1.58 7.17
CA GLN A 32 20.02 0.76 5.97
C GLN A 32 19.62 1.61 4.75
N GLY A 33 20.62 2.01 3.97
CA GLY A 33 20.42 2.91 2.83
C GLY A 33 20.07 4.34 3.25
N LYS A 34 19.21 5.02 2.47
CA LYS A 34 18.88 6.44 2.68
C LYS A 34 17.63 6.68 3.56
N ASN A 35 16.72 5.71 3.61
CA ASN A 35 15.35 5.91 4.12
C ASN A 35 14.90 4.87 5.17
N ILE A 36 15.68 3.82 5.44
CA ILE A 36 15.32 2.76 6.39
C ILE A 36 16.23 2.86 7.62
N VAL A 37 15.64 2.80 8.81
CA VAL A 37 16.29 2.85 10.12
C VAL A 37 16.02 1.54 10.83
N LEU A 38 17.06 0.92 11.40
CA LEU A 38 16.94 -0.27 12.21
C LEU A 38 16.67 0.14 13.65
N VAL A 39 15.52 -0.26 14.19
CA VAL A 39 15.11 0.04 15.56
C VAL A 39 15.17 -1.25 16.38
N GLU A 40 15.95 -1.22 17.46
CA GLU A 40 16.10 -2.30 18.42
C GLU A 40 15.10 -2.13 19.57
N ASP A 41 14.32 -3.17 19.85
CA ASP A 41 13.39 -3.23 20.97
C ASP A 41 14.07 -3.81 22.25
N ALA A 42 13.36 -3.85 23.37
CA ALA A 42 13.83 -4.38 24.66
C ALA A 42 14.31 -5.84 24.61
N ASP A 43 13.82 -6.62 23.65
CA ASP A 43 14.21 -8.01 23.40
C ASP A 43 15.44 -8.16 22.49
N GLY A 44 16.05 -7.04 22.04
CA GLY A 44 17.25 -7.03 21.19
C GLY A 44 16.99 -7.37 19.72
N PHE A 45 15.73 -7.39 19.29
CA PHE A 45 15.33 -7.62 17.90
C PHE A 45 15.41 -6.33 17.08
N GLN A 46 15.99 -6.39 15.87
CA GLN A 46 16.17 -5.23 14.99
C GLN A 46 15.08 -5.20 13.91
N ILE A 47 14.18 -4.22 14.00
CA ILE A 47 13.09 -4.03 13.03
C ILE A 47 13.49 -2.93 12.03
N PRO A 48 13.48 -3.22 10.71
CA PRO A 48 13.71 -2.20 9.69
C PRO A 48 12.44 -1.33 9.52
N THR A 49 12.50 -0.08 9.96
CA THR A 49 11.40 0.89 9.93
C THR A 49 11.73 2.09 9.05
N PRO A 50 10.80 2.61 8.23
CA PRO A 50 11.04 3.81 7.45
C PRO A 50 11.21 5.06 8.34
N ILE A 51 12.14 5.93 7.97
CA ILE A 51 12.49 7.15 8.73
C ILE A 51 11.30 8.10 8.98
N ASN A 52 10.29 8.06 8.10
CA ASN A 52 9.09 8.92 8.19
C ASN A 52 8.10 8.46 9.26
N GLU A 53 8.23 7.23 9.75
CA GLU A 53 7.37 6.66 10.78
C GLU A 53 8.02 6.75 12.18
N LEU A 54 9.19 7.38 12.27
CA LEU A 54 9.95 7.53 13.51
C LEU A 54 9.96 8.97 13.98
N VAL A 55 9.66 9.16 15.25
CA VAL A 55 9.77 10.44 15.94
C VAL A 55 10.77 10.28 17.08
N LEU A 56 11.70 11.24 17.21
CA LEU A 56 12.62 11.30 18.33
C LEU A 56 11.83 11.51 19.63
N ALA A 57 12.00 10.60 20.58
CA ALA A 57 11.52 10.83 21.93
C ALA A 57 12.50 11.82 22.58
N GLU A 58 12.13 13.10 22.62
CA GLU A 58 12.83 14.06 23.47
C GLU A 58 12.62 13.62 24.91
N ASP A 59 13.72 13.41 25.65
CA ASP A 59 13.67 13.13 27.09
C ASP A 59 13.17 14.41 27.79
N ASP A 60 11.86 14.64 27.78
CA ASP A 60 11.20 15.45 28.80
C ASP A 60 11.42 14.70 30.12
N ASN A 61 12.33 15.28 30.90
CA ASN A 61 12.77 14.80 32.20
C ASN A 61 11.60 14.85 33.20
N TYR A 62 10.67 13.90 33.10
CA TYR A 62 9.67 13.59 34.11
C TYR A 62 10.06 12.28 34.79
N ASP A 63 10.79 12.47 35.89
CA ASP A 63 11.23 11.45 36.83
C ASP A 63 10.02 10.67 37.37
N THR A 64 9.79 9.48 36.83
CA THR A 64 8.91 8.46 37.42
C THR A 64 9.73 7.24 37.84
N SER A 65 11.02 7.45 38.14
CA SER A 65 11.90 6.44 38.73
C SER A 65 11.75 6.42 40.25
N ARG A 66 10.56 6.14 40.79
CA ARG A 66 10.46 5.93 42.24
C ARG A 66 9.30 5.10 42.79
N LEU A 67 8.62 4.28 42.01
CA LEU A 67 7.71 3.28 42.55
C LEU A 67 7.90 1.97 41.79
N LEU A 68 8.17 0.89 42.54
CA LEU A 68 8.32 -0.51 42.11
C LEU A 68 9.76 -1.02 41.89
N ALA A 69 10.66 -0.71 42.83
CA ALA A 69 11.78 -1.59 43.15
C ALA A 69 11.44 -2.37 44.44
N GLY A 70 11.26 -3.69 44.33
CA GLY A 70 10.97 -4.52 45.50
C GLY A 70 10.96 -6.02 45.27
N LYS A 71 12.16 -6.62 45.44
CA LYS A 71 12.49 -8.05 45.69
C LYS A 71 12.54 -8.98 44.47
N LYS A 72 13.73 -9.33 43.98
CA LYS A 72 14.72 -10.34 44.47
C LYS A 72 14.29 -11.80 44.26
N SER A 73 14.91 -12.42 43.25
CA SER A 73 15.64 -13.70 43.22
C SER A 73 15.26 -14.83 44.19
N VAL A 74 15.21 -16.07 43.65
CA VAL A 74 15.91 -17.32 44.10
C VAL A 74 15.24 -18.53 43.38
N THR A 75 15.91 -19.17 42.42
CA THR A 75 16.68 -20.44 42.47
C THR A 75 15.84 -21.74 42.42
N HIS A 76 16.25 -22.65 41.52
CA HIS A 76 15.73 -24.00 41.28
C HIS A 76 15.73 -24.94 42.51
N ALA A 77 14.70 -25.80 42.62
CA ALA A 77 14.77 -27.29 42.66
C ALA A 77 13.65 -27.94 43.51
N ASN A 78 12.96 -28.94 42.90
CA ASN A 78 12.26 -30.13 43.45
C ASN A 78 11.42 -29.97 44.73
N SER A 79 10.10 -30.19 44.73
CA SER A 79 9.41 -31.51 44.64
C SER A 79 7.92 -31.33 45.07
N PRO A 80 7.13 -32.39 45.32
CA PRO A 80 6.25 -33.17 44.43
C PRO A 80 4.76 -32.81 44.57
N THR A 81 3.93 -33.09 43.55
CA THR A 81 2.46 -33.00 43.63
C THR A 81 1.79 -34.37 43.66
N PRO A 82 0.59 -34.50 44.27
CA PRO A 82 0.13 -35.71 44.94
C PRO A 82 -0.88 -36.53 44.13
N ASP A 83 -0.75 -36.58 42.81
CA ASP A 83 -1.67 -37.36 41.98
C ASP A 83 -0.90 -37.98 40.81
N GLY A 84 -0.41 -39.20 41.01
CA GLY A 84 0.62 -39.89 40.22
C GLY A 84 0.25 -40.20 38.75
N ARG A 85 0.00 -39.17 37.94
CA ARG A 85 -0.21 -39.26 36.50
C ARG A 85 0.95 -38.56 35.79
N SER A 86 1.52 -39.26 34.80
CA SER A 86 2.64 -38.76 34.01
C SER A 86 2.20 -37.65 33.07
N VAL A 87 3.05 -36.63 32.91
CA VAL A 87 2.91 -35.44 32.03
C VAL A 87 2.49 -35.78 30.60
N LYS A 88 2.76 -37.01 30.15
CA LYS A 88 2.42 -37.52 28.82
C LYS A 88 0.93 -37.80 28.62
N ALA A 89 0.16 -37.98 29.69
CA ALA A 89 -1.29 -38.24 29.61
C ALA A 89 -2.12 -36.96 29.43
N MET A 90 -1.63 -35.80 29.90
CA MET A 90 -2.32 -34.51 29.69
C MET A 90 -2.17 -33.99 28.26
N MET A 91 -1.20 -34.49 27.49
CA MET A 91 -0.89 -34.01 26.15
C MET A 91 -1.79 -34.61 25.05
N ASN A 92 -2.60 -35.61 25.39
CA ASN A 92 -3.46 -36.32 24.44
C ASN A 92 -4.92 -35.83 24.43
N ASP A 93 -5.34 -35.05 25.44
CA ASP A 93 -6.69 -34.46 25.51
C ASP A 93 -6.82 -33.16 24.71
N TYR A 94 -5.70 -32.58 24.22
CA TYR A 94 -5.68 -31.38 23.37
C TYR A 94 -5.71 -31.70 21.86
N ALA A 95 -5.98 -32.94 21.47
CA ALA A 95 -5.95 -33.37 20.06
C ALA A 95 -7.29 -33.21 19.31
N GLN A 96 -8.14 -32.29 19.75
CA GLN A 96 -9.38 -31.90 19.04
C GLN A 96 -9.55 -30.39 19.12
N GLU A 97 -8.76 -29.66 18.32
CA GLU A 97 -9.08 -28.28 17.97
C GLU A 97 -9.61 -28.30 16.53
N GLU A 98 -10.86 -27.88 16.35
CA GLU A 98 -11.40 -27.58 15.02
C GLU A 98 -10.54 -26.49 14.37
N PRO A 99 -10.29 -26.53 13.06
CA PRO A 99 -9.43 -25.55 12.41
C PRO A 99 -10.03 -24.15 12.58
N GLU A 100 -9.37 -23.32 13.37
CA GLU A 100 -9.59 -21.88 13.37
C GLU A 100 -9.31 -21.39 11.94
N GLU A 101 -10.33 -20.81 11.29
CA GLU A 101 -10.13 -20.15 10.00
C GLU A 101 -9.18 -18.97 10.24
N ASP A 102 -7.93 -19.14 9.80
CA ASP A 102 -6.91 -18.09 9.77
C ASP A 102 -7.44 -16.95 8.90
N ASP A 103 -8.00 -15.92 9.53
CA ASP A 103 -8.60 -14.75 8.89
C ASP A 103 -7.48 -13.84 8.36
N ASP A 104 -6.80 -14.32 7.31
CA ASP A 104 -5.64 -13.67 6.69
C ASP A 104 -6.01 -12.22 6.30
N PRO A 105 -5.42 -11.20 6.95
CA PRO A 105 -5.70 -9.81 6.65
C PRO A 105 -5.29 -9.42 5.21
N SER A 106 -4.49 -10.24 4.52
CA SER A 106 -4.15 -10.07 3.11
C SER A 106 -5.31 -10.40 2.14
N LEU A 107 -6.31 -11.15 2.60
CA LEU A 107 -7.55 -11.43 1.85
C LEU A 107 -8.60 -10.32 1.99
N LYS A 108 -8.38 -9.35 2.89
CA LYS A 108 -9.31 -8.23 3.10
C LYS A 108 -9.21 -7.27 1.92
N GLU A 109 -10.34 -7.05 1.24
CA GLU A 109 -10.41 -6.12 0.11
C GLU A 109 -9.88 -4.73 0.52
N ILE A 110 -9.01 -4.16 -0.31
CA ILE A 110 -8.46 -2.82 -0.11
C ILE A 110 -9.60 -1.81 -0.22
N THR A 111 -10.13 -1.35 0.92
CA THR A 111 -11.27 -0.42 1.01
C THR A 111 -10.89 1.05 0.82
N PHE A 112 -9.60 1.39 0.87
CA PHE A 112 -9.15 2.76 0.65
C PHE A 112 -9.07 3.08 -0.84
N ARG A 113 -10.05 3.86 -1.33
CA ARG A 113 -10.00 4.51 -2.64
C ARG A 113 -9.66 5.97 -2.44
N GLN A 114 -8.62 6.47 -3.10
CA GLN A 114 -8.29 7.88 -3.07
C GLN A 114 -9.53 8.68 -3.52
N PRO A 115 -10.01 9.65 -2.72
CA PRO A 115 -11.22 10.39 -3.07
C PRO A 115 -10.99 11.12 -4.39
N ILE A 116 -11.93 10.93 -5.31
CA ILE A 116 -11.92 11.55 -6.64
C ILE A 116 -12.11 13.06 -6.44
N VAL A 117 -11.02 13.83 -6.58
CA VAL A 117 -11.08 15.28 -6.47
C VAL A 117 -11.51 15.86 -7.82
N GLU A 118 -12.73 16.35 -7.91
CA GLU A 118 -13.23 17.02 -9.12
C GLU A 118 -12.44 18.31 -9.40
N ARG A 119 -11.97 18.46 -10.64
CA ARG A 119 -11.30 19.68 -11.09
C ARG A 119 -12.32 20.72 -11.53
N LYS A 120 -12.10 22.00 -11.18
CA LYS A 120 -12.86 23.12 -11.76
C LYS A 120 -12.68 23.14 -13.28
N GLY A 121 -13.78 23.03 -14.03
CA GLY A 121 -13.78 22.94 -15.50
C GLY A 121 -13.71 21.52 -16.07
N GLY A 122 -13.52 20.48 -15.24
CA GLY A 122 -13.45 19.08 -15.68
C GLY A 122 -14.80 18.44 -16.02
N ASN A 123 -15.90 19.20 -16.05
CA ASN A 123 -17.22 18.68 -16.39
C ASN A 123 -17.45 18.56 -17.91
N GLN A 124 -16.51 19.04 -18.72
CA GLN A 124 -16.49 18.74 -20.15
C GLN A 124 -15.86 17.36 -20.35
N LEU A 125 -16.59 16.44 -20.99
CA LEU A 125 -16.09 15.11 -21.31
C LEU A 125 -14.95 15.22 -22.33
N SER A 126 -13.71 15.15 -21.84
CA SER A 126 -12.49 15.23 -22.65
C SER A 126 -11.68 13.95 -22.47
N VAL A 127 -11.58 13.18 -23.55
CA VAL A 127 -10.91 11.87 -23.56
C VAL A 127 -10.00 11.81 -24.78
N TYR A 128 -8.76 11.38 -24.57
CA TYR A 128 -7.74 11.36 -25.61
C TYR A 128 -7.04 10.01 -25.66
N ILE A 129 -6.54 9.68 -26.85
CA ILE A 129 -5.57 8.60 -27.06
C ILE A 129 -4.25 9.28 -27.41
N ALA A 130 -3.20 8.97 -26.65
CA ALA A 130 -1.85 9.42 -26.96
C ALA A 130 -1.02 8.23 -27.43
N ILE A 131 -0.31 8.42 -28.54
CA ILE A 131 0.64 7.44 -29.09
C ILE A 131 2.02 8.05 -28.93
N VAL A 132 2.85 7.43 -28.09
CA VAL A 132 4.14 7.99 -27.69
C VAL A 132 5.24 7.01 -28.13
N PRO A 133 6.22 7.45 -28.95
CA PRO A 133 7.35 6.58 -29.28
C PRO A 133 8.28 6.41 -28.08
N HIS A 134 8.80 5.20 -27.88
CA HIS A 134 9.84 4.96 -26.88
C HIS A 134 11.11 5.77 -27.16
N ASN A 135 11.48 5.89 -28.43
CA ASN A 135 12.64 6.64 -28.87
C ASN A 135 12.27 7.57 -30.03
N ALA A 136 12.10 8.85 -29.73
CA ALA A 136 11.77 9.89 -30.71
C ALA A 136 12.82 10.08 -31.83
N LYS A 137 14.05 9.59 -31.64
CA LYS A 137 15.13 9.71 -32.63
C LYS A 137 15.14 8.56 -33.65
N GLU A 138 14.50 7.43 -33.33
CA GLU A 138 14.53 6.21 -34.14
C GLU A 138 13.12 5.81 -34.60
N MET A 139 12.46 6.71 -35.35
CA MET A 139 11.06 6.54 -35.75
C MET A 139 10.78 5.32 -36.62
N THR A 140 11.79 4.77 -37.30
CA THR A 140 11.65 3.63 -38.21
C THR A 140 11.64 2.27 -37.52
N THR A 141 12.15 2.19 -36.29
CA THR A 141 12.34 0.94 -35.54
C THR A 141 11.78 0.98 -34.12
N THR A 142 11.44 2.16 -33.62
CA THR A 142 10.92 2.30 -32.26
C THR A 142 9.53 1.69 -32.10
N ARG A 143 9.25 1.24 -30.89
CA ARG A 143 7.92 0.83 -30.45
C ARG A 143 7.16 2.04 -29.93
N PHE A 144 5.84 2.00 -30.02
CA PHE A 144 4.96 3.06 -29.55
C PHE A 144 4.12 2.56 -28.39
N GLU A 145 4.08 3.32 -27.30
CA GLU A 145 3.14 3.10 -26.22
C GLU A 145 1.87 3.91 -26.49
N VAL A 146 0.72 3.26 -26.32
CA VAL A 146 -0.60 3.88 -26.42
C VAL A 146 -1.15 4.11 -25.03
N TYR A 147 -1.61 5.32 -24.77
CA TYR A 147 -2.22 5.74 -23.52
C TYR A 147 -3.65 6.21 -23.77
N PHE A 148 -4.58 5.80 -22.91
CA PHE A 148 -5.84 6.53 -22.73
C PHE A 148 -5.64 7.62 -21.67
N ILE A 149 -6.16 8.80 -21.96
CA ILE A 149 -6.13 9.96 -21.07
C ILE A 149 -7.56 10.40 -20.84
N ASN A 150 -8.01 10.26 -19.59
CA ASN A 150 -9.28 10.81 -19.12
C ASN A 150 -9.01 12.18 -18.49
N ASP A 151 -9.26 13.25 -19.23
CA ASP A 151 -9.18 14.62 -18.72
C ASP A 151 -10.58 15.16 -18.39
N SER A 152 -11.37 14.34 -17.70
CA SER A 152 -12.71 14.70 -17.23
C SER A 152 -12.93 14.27 -15.77
N ASN A 153 -13.96 14.84 -15.15
CA ASN A 153 -14.44 14.50 -13.82
C ASN A 153 -15.35 13.26 -13.81
N TYR A 154 -15.52 12.58 -14.94
CA TYR A 154 -16.32 11.37 -15.06
C TYR A 154 -15.44 10.14 -14.97
N THR A 155 -15.95 9.13 -14.29
CA THR A 155 -15.46 7.77 -14.42
C THR A 155 -15.87 7.27 -15.80
N LEU A 156 -14.95 6.64 -16.52
CA LEU A 156 -15.23 6.10 -17.85
C LEU A 156 -15.18 4.58 -17.80
N TYR A 157 -16.17 3.91 -18.36
CA TYR A 157 -16.02 2.53 -18.79
C TYR A 157 -15.76 2.54 -20.29
N ILE A 158 -14.60 2.05 -20.72
CA ILE A 158 -14.17 2.13 -22.11
C ILE A 158 -13.94 0.74 -22.68
N THR A 159 -14.27 0.58 -23.96
CA THR A 159 -13.86 -0.55 -24.78
C THR A 159 -13.06 -0.03 -25.96
N TYR A 160 -11.96 -0.71 -26.24
CA TYR A 160 -11.03 -0.38 -27.31
C TYR A 160 -10.75 -1.65 -28.10
N SER A 161 -10.99 -1.57 -29.41
CA SER A 161 -10.91 -2.72 -30.32
C SER A 161 -10.22 -2.34 -31.62
N ALA A 162 -9.42 -3.25 -32.14
CA ALA A 162 -8.88 -3.18 -33.49
C ALA A 162 -9.90 -3.80 -34.46
N ILE A 163 -10.11 -3.16 -35.61
CA ILE A 163 -11.03 -3.61 -36.64
C ILE A 163 -10.19 -4.11 -37.82
N ASP A 164 -10.27 -5.41 -38.09
CA ASP A 164 -9.75 -6.00 -39.31
C ASP A 164 -10.91 -6.46 -40.20
N ASN A 165 -11.07 -5.79 -41.34
CA ASN A 165 -12.20 -5.97 -42.26
C ASN A 165 -13.57 -5.85 -41.55
N THR A 166 -14.16 -6.98 -41.17
CA THR A 166 -15.45 -7.09 -40.48
C THR A 166 -15.34 -7.60 -39.04
N THR A 167 -14.16 -8.00 -38.61
CA THR A 167 -13.93 -8.58 -37.29
C THR A 167 -13.44 -7.49 -36.34
N HIS A 168 -14.07 -7.40 -35.18
CA HIS A 168 -13.61 -6.56 -34.08
C HIS A 168 -12.85 -7.43 -33.07
N THR A 169 -11.57 -7.15 -32.87
CA THR A 169 -10.76 -7.76 -31.82
C THR A 169 -10.66 -6.79 -30.65
N LEU A 170 -11.25 -7.15 -29.51
CA LEU A 170 -11.16 -6.36 -28.28
C LEU A 170 -9.73 -6.39 -27.76
N LYS A 171 -9.14 -5.21 -27.57
CA LYS A 171 -7.77 -5.01 -27.08
C LYS A 171 -7.77 -4.59 -25.62
N TYR A 172 -8.73 -3.75 -25.22
CA TYR A 172 -8.88 -3.31 -23.84
C TYR A 172 -10.36 -3.08 -23.50
N ALA A 173 -10.77 -3.50 -22.31
CA ALA A 173 -12.04 -3.13 -21.71
C ALA A 173 -11.83 -2.90 -20.21
N GLY A 174 -12.27 -1.76 -19.70
CA GLY A 174 -12.02 -1.44 -18.30
C GLY A 174 -12.55 -0.09 -17.88
N GLU A 175 -12.43 0.17 -16.59
CA GLU A 175 -12.78 1.44 -15.99
C GLU A 175 -11.55 2.35 -15.88
N ILE A 176 -11.72 3.63 -16.19
CA ILE A 176 -10.70 4.66 -16.07
C ILE A 176 -11.20 5.73 -15.11
N ASP A 177 -10.43 5.95 -14.05
CA ASP A 177 -10.73 6.95 -13.04
C ASP A 177 -10.66 8.39 -13.61
N PRO A 178 -11.39 9.34 -13.02
CA PRO A 178 -11.36 10.74 -13.43
C PRO A 178 -9.97 11.35 -13.35
N ASN A 179 -9.62 12.21 -14.31
CA ASN A 179 -8.35 12.92 -14.35
C ASN A 179 -7.10 12.00 -14.33
N THR A 180 -7.21 10.79 -14.87
CA THR A 180 -6.11 9.81 -14.94
C THR A 180 -5.67 9.50 -16.36
N LYS A 181 -4.53 8.84 -16.49
CA LYS A 181 -4.07 8.22 -17.74
C LYS A 181 -3.63 6.80 -17.46
N ILE A 182 -3.88 5.90 -18.41
CA ILE A 182 -3.48 4.51 -18.33
C ILE A 182 -2.79 4.07 -19.63
N PRO A 183 -1.73 3.26 -19.57
CA PRO A 183 -1.22 2.57 -20.75
C PRO A 183 -2.20 1.46 -21.14
N ILE A 184 -2.44 1.28 -22.43
CA ILE A 184 -3.38 0.26 -22.94
C ILE A 184 -2.77 -0.74 -23.90
N GLU A 185 -1.77 -0.34 -24.68
CA GLU A 185 -1.18 -1.20 -25.69
C GLU A 185 0.23 -0.69 -26.03
N GLU A 186 1.08 -1.60 -26.49
CA GLU A 186 2.36 -1.28 -27.11
C GLU A 186 2.32 -1.76 -28.57
N ILE A 187 2.56 -0.85 -29.51
CA ILE A 187 2.54 -1.10 -30.94
C ILE A 187 3.98 -1.21 -31.45
N GLY A 188 4.27 -2.37 -32.04
CA GLY A 188 5.50 -2.60 -32.79
C GLY A 188 5.28 -2.46 -34.29
N ARG A 189 6.37 -2.53 -35.06
CA ARG A 189 6.32 -2.51 -36.52
C ARG A 189 5.53 -3.69 -37.11
N ASP A 190 5.54 -4.80 -36.40
CA ASP A 190 4.81 -6.04 -36.69
C ASP A 190 3.30 -5.88 -36.54
N THR A 191 2.83 -5.13 -35.54
CA THR A 191 1.40 -4.96 -35.23
C THR A 191 0.80 -3.67 -35.79
N VAL A 192 1.62 -2.76 -36.35
CA VAL A 192 1.16 -1.50 -36.96
C VAL A 192 0.06 -1.70 -38.00
N ASN A 193 0.12 -2.76 -38.80
CA ASN A 193 -0.87 -3.00 -39.85
C ASN A 193 -2.23 -3.43 -39.26
N GLU A 194 -2.26 -4.09 -38.11
CA GLU A 194 -3.48 -4.48 -37.39
C GLU A 194 -4.20 -3.27 -36.77
N MET A 195 -3.45 -2.19 -36.55
CA MET A 195 -3.91 -0.93 -35.97
C MET A 195 -4.52 0.05 -37.00
N GLY A 196 -4.69 -0.37 -38.26
CA GLY A 196 -5.15 0.50 -39.34
C GLY A 196 -6.55 1.12 -39.11
N ARG A 197 -7.39 0.47 -38.29
CA ARG A 197 -8.67 0.99 -37.87
C ARG A 197 -8.97 0.56 -36.43
N VAL A 198 -9.28 1.52 -35.58
CA VAL A 198 -9.67 1.26 -34.18
C VAL A 198 -11.07 1.78 -33.90
N SER A 199 -11.78 1.10 -33.01
CA SER A 199 -13.08 1.53 -32.48
C SER A 199 -12.99 1.69 -30.98
N VAL A 200 -13.42 2.86 -30.52
CA VAL A 200 -13.49 3.23 -29.11
C VAL A 200 -14.94 3.49 -28.76
N GLN A 201 -15.45 2.80 -27.76
CA GLN A 201 -16.76 3.08 -27.18
C GLN A 201 -16.57 3.36 -25.70
N LEU A 202 -17.29 4.36 -25.17
CA LEU A 202 -17.18 4.73 -23.77
C LEU A 202 -18.54 5.08 -23.17
N LEU A 203 -18.64 4.83 -21.87
CA LEU A 203 -19.73 5.24 -21.00
C LEU A 203 -19.16 6.13 -19.91
N ALA A 204 -19.62 7.37 -19.83
CA ALA A 204 -19.20 8.32 -18.80
C ALA A 204 -20.25 8.38 -17.69
N PHE A 205 -19.82 8.21 -16.44
CA PHE A 205 -20.70 8.24 -15.27
C PHE A 205 -19.99 8.82 -14.05
N LYS A 206 -20.76 9.20 -13.04
CA LYS A 206 -20.24 9.52 -11.69
C LYS A 206 -20.69 8.42 -10.76
N LYS A 207 -19.75 7.87 -9.97
CA LYS A 207 -20.07 6.92 -8.92
C LYS A 207 -20.71 7.69 -7.76
N THR A 208 -21.94 7.33 -7.41
CA THR A 208 -22.58 7.79 -6.18
C THR A 208 -22.35 6.74 -5.12
N ASP A 209 -21.78 7.11 -3.98
CA ASP A 209 -21.75 6.22 -2.81
C ASP A 209 -23.18 6.05 -2.28
N LEU A 210 -23.77 4.88 -2.51
CA LEU A 210 -25.08 4.53 -1.97
C LEU A 210 -25.05 4.29 -0.44
N SER A 211 -23.88 4.25 0.18
CA SER A 211 -23.73 4.06 1.63
C SER A 211 -24.13 5.29 2.47
N SER A 212 -24.26 6.48 1.86
CA SER A 212 -24.77 7.68 2.55
C SER A 212 -26.29 7.86 2.44
N ALA A 213 -27.00 6.94 1.78
CA ALA A 213 -28.46 6.95 1.74
C ALA A 213 -29.00 6.36 3.06
N ASN A 214 -29.04 7.20 4.09
CA ASN A 214 -29.66 6.84 5.37
C ASN A 214 -31.15 6.54 5.13
N PRO A 215 -31.66 5.34 5.46
CA PRO A 215 -33.10 5.09 5.39
C PRO A 215 -33.79 6.00 6.42
N GLN A 216 -34.72 6.83 5.93
CA GLN A 216 -35.65 7.62 6.76
C GLN A 216 -36.61 6.70 7.51
#